data_AF-A0A358UA92-F1
#
_entry.id   AF-A0A358UA92-F1
#
_cell.length_a   1.000
_cell.length_b   1.000
_cell.length_c   1.000
_cell.angle_alpha   90.00
_cell.angle_beta   90.00
_cell.angle_gamma   90.00
#
_symmetry.space_group_name_H-M   'P 1'
#
loop_
_entity.id
_entity.type
_entity.pdbx_description
1 polymer ?
#
loop_
_entity_poly.entity_id
_entity_poly.type
_entity_poly.pdbx_seq_one_letter_code
_entity_poly.pdbx_strand_id
1 'polypeptide(L)' 'MVELCKERKITPNALSYRAAIPQSTIKSILNDESLNPGIVTIKKLCDGLEISLPDFFNADVFRNLEQELK' A
#
# COMPACT_ATOMS: atom_id res chain seq x y z
N MET A 1 -5.32 -0.65 -1.18
CA MET A 1 -4.34 -1.73 -1.51
C MET A 1 -5.01 -3.01 -2.05
N VAL A 2 -6.07 -3.52 -1.41
CA VAL A 2 -6.81 -4.72 -1.89
C VAL A 2 -7.28 -4.59 -3.34
N GLU A 3 -7.79 -3.42 -3.73
CA GLU A 3 -8.23 -3.17 -5.10
C GLU A 3 -7.08 -3.29 -6.11
N LEU A 4 -5.93 -2.66 -5.84
CA LEU A 4 -4.74 -2.77 -6.69
C LEU A 4 -4.26 -4.22 -6.85
N CYS A 5 -4.36 -5.04 -5.80
CA CYS A 5 -4.08 -6.48 -5.87
C CYS A 5 -5.08 -7.21 -6.78
N LYS A 6 -6.37 -6.90 -6.68
CA LYS A 6 -7.43 -7.48 -7.54
C LYS A 6 -7.22 -7.13 -9.01
N GLU A 7 -6.96 -5.86 -9.32
CA GLU A 7 -6.67 -5.40 -10.69
C GLU A 7 -5.50 -6.14 -11.33
N ARG A 8 -4.46 -6.41 -10.54
CA ARG A 8 -3.23 -7.11 -10.97
C ARG A 8 -3.32 -8.62 -10.88
N LYS A 9 -4.46 -9.17 -10.42
CA LYS A 9 -4.68 -10.60 -10.22
C LYS A 9 -3.63 -11.24 -9.30
N ILE A 10 -3.19 -10.52 -8.27
CA ILE A 10 -2.27 -11.02 -7.25
C ILE A 10 -2.96 -11.10 -5.88
N THR A 11 -2.49 -12.02 -5.03
CA THR A 11 -2.93 -12.08 -3.64
C THR A 11 -2.09 -11.15 -2.76
N PRO A 12 -2.59 -10.70 -1.59
CA PRO A 12 -1.77 -9.97 -0.62
C PRO A 12 -0.48 -10.70 -0.21
N ASN A 13 -0.54 -12.03 -0.13
CA ASN A 13 0.63 -12.86 0.16
C ASN A 13 1.65 -12.78 -0.98
N ALA A 14 1.20 -12.83 -2.24
CA ALA A 14 2.08 -12.65 -3.39
C ALA A 14 2.72 -11.25 -3.39
N LEU A 15 1.97 -10.22 -3.01
CA LEU A 15 2.51 -8.87 -2.87
C LEU A 15 3.61 -8.79 -1.80
N SER A 16 3.48 -9.50 -0.68
CA SER A 16 4.51 -9.56 0.36
C SER A 16 5.85 -10.03 -0.19
N TYR A 17 5.84 -11.10 -0.99
CA TYR A 17 7.05 -11.58 -1.68
C TYR A 17 7.61 -10.56 -2.67
N ARG A 18 6.75 -9.96 -3.50
CA ARG A 18 7.17 -8.98 -4.52
C ARG A 18 7.73 -7.69 -3.92
N ALA A 19 7.14 -7.21 -2.82
CA ALA A 19 7.54 -5.98 -2.15
C ALA A 19 8.69 -6.18 -1.15
N ALA A 20 9.15 -7.42 -0.94
CA ALA A 20 10.11 -7.76 0.12
C ALA A 20 9.69 -7.20 1.49
N ILE A 21 8.40 -7.36 1.82
CA ILE A 21 7.77 -6.95 3.08
C ILE A 21 7.19 -8.19 3.77
N PRO A 22 7.37 -8.39 5.08
CA PRO A 22 6.78 -9.53 5.78
C PRO A 22 5.26 -9.62 5.62
N GLN A 23 4.71 -10.83 5.50
CA GLN A 23 3.27 -11.04 5.38
C GLN A 23 2.49 -10.47 6.58
N SER A 24 3.08 -10.53 7.78
CA SER A 24 2.51 -9.92 8.99
C SER A 24 2.35 -8.41 8.85
N THR A 25 3.32 -7.72 8.25
CA THR A 25 3.24 -6.29 7.98
C THR A 25 2.16 -5.97 6.94
N ILE A 26 2.08 -6.73 5.84
CA ILE A 26 0.99 -6.56 4.87
C ILE A 26 -0.37 -6.77 5.52
N LYS A 27 -0.52 -7.82 6.32
CA LYS A 27 -1.76 -8.10 7.04
C LYS A 27 -2.13 -6.96 8.00
N SER A 28 -1.16 -6.45 8.75
CA SER A 28 -1.37 -5.35 9.69
C SER A 28 -1.80 -4.05 8.97
N ILE A 29 -1.22 -3.75 7.80
CA ILE A 29 -1.64 -2.61 6.95
C ILE A 29 -3.06 -2.83 6.40
N LEU A 30 -3.40 -4.04 5.97
CA LEU A 30 -4.71 -4.35 5.38
C LEU A 30 -5.86 -4.42 6.40
N ASN A 31 -5.53 -4.69 7.67
CA ASN A 31 -6.49 -4.78 8.77
C ASN A 31 -6.60 -3.47 9.58
N ASP A 32 -5.99 -2.38 9.12
CA ASP A 32 -5.93 -1.10 9.83
C ASP A 32 -5.26 -1.19 11.23
N GLU A 33 -4.47 -2.25 11.48
CA GLU A 33 -3.66 -2.40 12.70
C GLU A 33 -2.39 -1.52 12.65
N SER A 34 -1.88 -1.26 11.44
CA SER A 34 -0.76 -0.34 11.18
C SER A 34 -1.25 0.87 10.40
N LEU A 35 -1.45 1.97 11.12
CA LEU A 35 -1.98 3.22 10.55
C LEU A 35 -0.89 4.12 9.92
N ASN A 36 0.38 3.85 10.21
CA ASN A 36 1.51 4.73 9.84
C ASN A 36 2.61 4.01 9.04
N PRO A 37 2.32 3.46 7.85
CA PRO A 37 3.37 2.93 6.99
C PRO A 37 4.31 4.05 6.55
N GLY A 38 5.61 3.91 6.85
CA GLY A 38 6.62 4.87 6.40
C GLY A 38 6.77 4.89 4.87
N ILE A 39 7.27 6.01 4.32
CA ILE A 39 7.38 6.21 2.87
C ILE A 39 8.20 5.13 2.14
N VAL A 40 9.23 4.58 2.79
CA VAL A 40 10.04 3.48 2.25
C VAL A 40 9.20 2.21 2.10
N THR A 41 8.32 1.92 3.06
CA THR A 41 7.39 0.78 3.00
C THR A 41 6.38 0.99 1.88
N ILE A 42 5.83 2.20 1.74
CA ILE A 42 4.91 2.54 0.65
C ILE A 42 5.61 2.36 -0.71
N LYS A 43 6.84 2.84 -0.86
CA LYS A 43 7.63 2.67 -2.09
C LYS A 43 7.85 1.19 -2.44
N LYS A 44 8.20 0.35 -1.46
CA LYS A 44 8.32 -1.09 -1.66
C LYS A 44 7.01 -1.75 -2.10
N LEU A 45 5.89 -1.33 -1.51
CA LEU A 45 4.56 -1.80 -1.95
C LEU A 45 4.27 -1.39 -3.40
N CYS A 46 4.60 -0.15 -3.77
CA CYS A 46 4.47 0.33 -5.14
C CYS A 46 5.34 -0.49 -6.11
N ASP A 47 6.58 -0.81 -5.73
CA ASP A 47 7.47 -1.67 -6.51
C ASP A 47 6.90 -3.08 -6.69
N GLY A 48 6.38 -3.69 -5.62
CA GLY A 48 5.73 -4.99 -5.68
C GLY A 48 4.41 -5.00 -6.47
N LEU A 49 3.79 -3.83 -6.64
CA LEU A 49 2.60 -3.58 -7.44
C LEU A 49 2.94 -3.08 -8.86
N GLU A 50 4.20 -2.92 -9.23
CA GLU A 50 4.59 -2.41 -10.55
C GLU A 50 3.88 -1.07 -10.88
N ILE A 51 3.77 -0.19 -9.89
CA ILE A 51 3.19 1.16 -10.01
C ILE A 51 4.18 2.20 -9.50
N SER A 52 4.22 3.37 -10.12
CA SER A 52 5.06 4.46 -9.63
C SER A 52 4.46 5.06 -8.35
N LEU A 53 5.31 5.67 -7.51
CA LEU A 53 4.86 6.35 -6.30
C LEU A 53 3.90 7.53 -6.63
N PRO A 54 4.15 8.38 -7.66
CA PRO A 54 3.19 9.39 -8.08
C PRO A 54 1.84 8.81 -8.51
N ASP A 55 1.83 7.72 -9.29
CA ASP A 55 0.58 7.10 -9.75
C ASP A 55 -0.21 6.51 -8.58
N PHE A 56 0.48 5.93 -7.59
CA PHE A 56 -0.16 5.42 -6.38
C PHE A 56 -0.91 6.51 -5.62
N PHE A 57 -0.33 7.70 -5.48
CA PHE A 57 -0.96 8.84 -4.80
C PHE A 57 -1.94 9.63 -5.69
N ASN A 58 -2.02 9.33 -6.99
CA ASN A 58 -2.98 9.95 -7.91
C ASN A 58 -4.36 9.28 -7.84
N ALA A 59 -4.92 9.16 -6.65
CA ALA A 59 -6.26 8.60 -6.40
C ALA A 59 -7.12 9.59 -5.62
N ASP A 60 -8.44 9.58 -5.85
CA ASP A 60 -9.39 10.52 -5.22
C ASP A 60 -9.37 10.47 -3.69
N VAL A 61 -9.05 9.31 -3.11
CA VAL A 61 -8.90 9.14 -1.66
C VAL A 61 -7.84 10.08 -1.06
N PHE A 62 -6.83 10.46 -1.83
CA PHE A 62 -5.77 11.37 -1.38
C PHE A 62 -6.10 12.85 -1.64
N ARG A 63 -7.14 13.16 -2.42
CA ARG A 63 -7.50 14.54 -2.78
C ARG A 63 -8.32 15.25 -1.70
N ASN A 64 -9.01 14.48 -0.86
CA ASN A 64 -9.95 14.99 0.14
C ASN A 64 -9.60 14.56 1.57
N LEU A 65 -8.31 14.37 1.88
CA LEU A 65 -7.87 14.00 3.23
C LEU A 65 -8.05 15.18 4.20
N GLU A 66 -8.52 14.89 5.41
CA GLU A 66 -8.54 15.88 6.49
C GLU A 66 -7.14 16.18 7.01
N GLN A 67 -6.96 17.37 7.58
CA GLN A 67 -5.69 17.78 8.16
C GLN A 67 -5.43 17.03 9.48
N GLU A 68 -4.25 16.40 9.59
CA GLU A 68 -3.82 15.67 10.79
C GLU A 68 -3.24 16.58 11.90
N LEU A 69 -2.82 17.81 11.57
CA LEU A 69 -2.28 18.78 12.53
C LEU A 69 -3.39 19.38 13.41
N LYS A 70 -3.19 19.32 14.74
CA LYS A 70 -4.04 19.95 15.77
C LYS A 70 -3.42 21.24 16.30
#